data_AF-A0A0D8FX26-F1
#
_entry.id   AF-A0A0D8FX26-F1
#
_cell.length_a   1.000
_cell.length_b   1.000
_cell.length_c   1.000
_cell.angle_alpha   90.00
_cell.angle_beta   90.00
_cell.angle_gamma   90.00
#
_symmetry.space_group_name_H-M   'P 1'
#
loop_
_entity.id
_entity.type
_entity.pdbx_description
1 polymer ?
#
loop_
_entity_poly.entity_id
_entity_poly.type
_entity_poly.pdbx_seq_one_letter_code
_entity_poly.pdbx_strand_id
1 'polypeptide(L)'
;MPTSSTNDAFSASRSRFEQACSFMGGETASSLTHWELETKLSVDVRELVRQLYQDHLDLRSSREERLVDVIDAEADRHTSVEAGHTRSLQTIFALSLSHPPCLSSAR
;
A
#
# COMPACT_ATOMS: atom_id res chain seq x y z
N MET A 1 -16.53 21.23 5.93
CA MET A 1 -15.33 20.36 5.85
C MET A 1 -15.81 18.93 5.82
N PRO A 2 -15.48 18.10 4.80
CA PRO A 2 -15.86 16.70 4.84
C PRO A 2 -15.00 16.00 5.89
N THR A 3 -15.60 15.69 7.03
CA THR A 3 -15.01 14.79 8.02
C THR A 3 -15.16 13.37 7.49
N SER A 4 -14.16 12.88 6.76
CA SER A 4 -14.16 11.48 6.32
C SER A 4 -14.32 10.59 7.54
N SER A 5 -15.43 9.85 7.60
CA SER A 5 -15.64 8.90 8.68
C SER A 5 -14.57 7.80 8.55
N THR A 6 -14.19 7.17 9.66
CA THR A 6 -13.28 6.00 9.61
C THR A 6 -13.83 4.90 8.70
N ASN A 7 -15.16 4.85 8.51
CA ASN A 7 -15.76 3.91 7.58
C ASN A 7 -15.37 4.25 6.13
N ASP A 8 -15.55 5.49 5.71
CA ASP A 8 -15.23 5.91 4.34
C ASP A 8 -13.73 5.84 4.05
N ALA A 9 -12.90 6.23 5.02
CA ALA A 9 -11.45 6.31 4.90
C ALA A 9 -10.78 4.97 4.55
N PHE A 10 -11.36 3.84 4.98
CA PHE A 10 -10.81 2.49 4.75
C PHE A 10 -11.64 1.66 3.75
N SER A 11 -12.51 2.30 2.98
CA SER A 11 -13.38 1.61 2.01
C SER A 11 -12.59 0.84 0.94
N ALA A 12 -11.47 1.39 0.47
CA ALA A 12 -10.57 0.74 -0.49
C ALA A 12 -9.93 -0.53 0.09
N SER A 13 -9.38 -0.45 1.31
CA SER A 13 -8.83 -1.62 2.01
C SER A 13 -9.88 -2.72 2.21
N ARG A 14 -11.10 -2.37 2.64
CA ARG A 14 -12.18 -3.36 2.80
C ARG A 14 -12.56 -4.01 1.48
N SER A 15 -12.73 -3.22 0.42
CA SER A 15 -13.03 -3.77 -0.91
C SER A 15 -11.96 -4.76 -1.35
N ARG A 16 -10.68 -4.47 -1.10
CA ARG A 16 -9.58 -5.38 -1.44
C ARG A 16 -9.59 -6.67 -0.61
N PHE A 17 -9.89 -6.57 0.68
CA PHE A 17 -10.05 -7.76 1.53
C PHE A 17 -11.22 -8.64 1.07
N GLU A 18 -12.36 -8.03 0.76
CA GLU A 18 -13.54 -8.74 0.23
C GLU A 18 -13.26 -9.42 -1.12
N GLN A 19 -12.46 -8.80 -1.98
CA GLN A 19 -12.00 -9.42 -3.23
C GLN A 19 -11.12 -10.65 -2.97
N ALA A 20 -10.23 -10.59 -1.97
CA ALA A 20 -9.42 -11.74 -1.57
C ALA A 20 -10.30 -12.88 -1.03
N CYS A 21 -11.27 -12.58 -0.16
CA CYS A 21 -12.23 -13.57 0.34
C CYS A 21 -13.07 -14.17 -0.78
N SER A 22 -13.57 -13.34 -1.71
CA SER A 22 -14.35 -13.79 -2.87
C SER A 22 -13.54 -14.72 -3.77
N PHE A 23 -12.26 -14.40 -4.00
CA PHE A 23 -11.36 -15.27 -4.74
C PHE A 23 -11.20 -16.63 -4.03
N MET A 24 -10.89 -16.62 -2.73
CA MET A 24 -10.68 -17.85 -1.95
C MET A 24 -11.92 -18.76 -1.90
N GLY A 25 -13.12 -18.17 -1.89
CA GLY A 25 -14.37 -18.92 -1.95
C GLY A 25 -14.81 -19.34 -3.36
N GLY A 26 -14.08 -18.92 -4.40
CA GLY A 26 -14.44 -19.14 -5.79
C GLY A 26 -13.95 -20.48 -6.35
N GLU A 27 -14.55 -20.88 -7.48
CA GLU A 27 -14.19 -22.12 -8.20
C GLU A 27 -12.74 -22.08 -8.70
N THR A 28 -12.23 -20.90 -9.09
CA THR A 28 -10.83 -20.73 -9.50
C THR A 28 -9.86 -21.13 -8.39
N ALA A 29 -10.09 -20.69 -7.14
CA ALA A 29 -9.25 -21.07 -6.01
C ALA A 29 -9.30 -22.58 -5.76
N SER A 30 -10.46 -23.20 -5.96
CA SER A 30 -10.65 -24.66 -5.79
C SER A 30 -9.88 -25.50 -6.82
N SER A 31 -9.56 -24.90 -7.98
CA SER A 31 -8.80 -25.57 -9.05
C SER A 31 -7.29 -25.44 -8.92
N LEU A 32 -6.79 -24.63 -7.98
CA LEU A 32 -5.37 -24.36 -7.79
C LEU A 32 -4.73 -25.36 -6.82
N THR A 33 -3.44 -25.60 -7.02
CA THR A 33 -2.61 -26.31 -6.05
C THR A 33 -2.39 -25.46 -4.80
N HIS A 34 -1.98 -26.11 -3.71
CA HIS A 34 -1.67 -25.44 -2.45
C HIS A 34 -0.64 -24.31 -2.60
N TRP A 35 0.43 -24.55 -3.38
CA TRP A 35 1.49 -23.58 -3.61
C TRP A 35 1.01 -22.37 -4.43
N GLU A 36 0.15 -22.59 -5.43
CA GLU A 36 -0.42 -21.50 -6.23
C GLU A 36 -1.35 -20.62 -5.38
N LEU A 37 -2.15 -21.24 -4.50
CA LEU A 37 -2.98 -20.52 -3.53
C LEU A 37 -2.12 -19.69 -2.57
N GLU A 38 -1.08 -20.27 -1.98
CA GLU A 38 -0.19 -19.57 -1.07
C GLU A 38 0.54 -18.41 -1.76
N THR A 39 1.01 -18.62 -2.99
CA THR A 39 1.68 -17.59 -3.79
C THR A 39 0.75 -16.43 -4.08
N LYS A 40 -0.48 -16.71 -4.53
CA LYS A 40 -1.48 -15.67 -4.80
C LYS A 40 -1.89 -14.93 -3.54
N LEU A 41 -2.18 -15.66 -2.46
CA LEU A 41 -2.59 -15.06 -1.18
C LEU A 41 -1.47 -14.17 -0.61
N SER A 42 -0.21 -14.59 -0.74
CA SER A 42 0.95 -13.80 -0.31
C SER A 42 1.05 -12.45 -1.04
N VAL A 43 0.72 -12.41 -2.33
CA VAL A 43 0.64 -11.15 -3.10
C VAL A 43 -0.55 -10.32 -2.61
N ASP A 44 -1.74 -10.92 -2.54
CA ASP A 44 -2.97 -10.20 -2.20
C ASP A 44 -2.90 -9.56 -0.80
N VAL A 45 -2.34 -10.26 0.18
CA VAL A 45 -2.13 -9.74 1.55
C VAL A 45 -1.12 -8.60 1.59
N ARG A 46 -0.01 -8.69 0.84
CA ARG A 46 0.98 -7.59 0.78
C ARG A 46 0.35 -6.32 0.23
N GLU A 47 -0.44 -6.44 -0.82
CA GLU A 47 -1.12 -5.29 -1.40
C GLU A 47 -2.24 -4.76 -0.49
N LEU A 48 -2.93 -5.62 0.26
CA LEU A 48 -3.87 -5.19 1.30
C LEU A 48 -3.19 -4.36 2.39
N VAL A 49 -2.04 -4.81 2.89
CA VAL A 49 -1.26 -4.06 3.90
C VAL A 49 -0.81 -2.71 3.36
N ARG A 50 -0.38 -2.65 2.09
CA ARG A 50 -0.03 -1.37 1.45
C ARG A 50 -1.24 -0.43 1.36
N GLN A 51 -2.40 -0.94 0.97
CA GLN A 51 -3.62 -0.12 0.90
C GLN A 51 -4.05 0.38 2.28
N LEU A 52 -3.99 -0.47 3.31
CA LEU A 52 -4.28 -0.07 4.69
C LEU A 52 -3.37 1.06 5.18
N TYR A 53 -2.09 0.98 4.84
CA TYR A 53 -1.14 2.05 5.16
C TYR A 53 -1.48 3.33 4.40
N GLN A 54 -1.86 3.23 3.14
CA GLN A 54 -2.25 4.39 2.34
C GLN A 54 -3.51 5.07 2.87
N ASP A 55 -4.57 4.31 3.12
CA ASP A 55 -5.84 4.80 3.70
C ASP A 55 -5.58 5.53 5.03
N HIS A 56 -4.64 5.04 5.84
CA HIS A 56 -4.21 5.72 7.07
C HIS A 56 -3.51 7.05 6.80
N LEU A 57 -2.59 7.12 5.83
CA LEU A 57 -1.90 8.36 5.47
C LEU A 57 -2.88 9.40 4.92
N ASP A 58 -3.85 8.98 4.12
CA ASP A 58 -4.89 9.87 3.57
C ASP A 58 -5.80 10.40 4.69
N LEU A 59 -6.22 9.53 5.61
CA LEU A 59 -6.97 9.95 6.80
C LEU A 59 -6.16 10.93 7.65
N ARG A 60 -4.86 10.68 7.84
CA ARG A 60 -3.97 11.58 8.58
C ARG A 60 -3.85 12.93 7.89
N SER A 61 -3.63 12.96 6.57
CA SER A 61 -3.56 14.19 5.79
C SER A 61 -4.86 14.99 5.86
N SER A 62 -6.02 14.32 5.86
CA SER A 62 -7.32 14.99 5.99
C SER A 62 -7.56 15.64 7.36
N ARG A 63 -6.84 15.17 8.40
CA ARG A 63 -6.94 15.66 9.79
C ARG A 63 -5.85 16.65 10.14
N GLU A 64 -4.80 16.73 9.34
CA GLU A 64 -3.69 17.64 9.58
C GLU A 64 -4.12 19.06 9.23
N GLU A 65 -4.10 19.94 10.22
CA GLU A 65 -4.34 21.37 10.00
C GLU A 65 -3.17 21.94 9.19
N ARG A 66 -3.46 22.44 7.99
CA ARG A 66 -2.45 23.02 7.12
C ARG A 66 -2.03 24.37 7.69
N LEU A 67 -0.77 24.47 8.11
CA LEU A 67 -0.19 25.74 8.55
C LEU A 67 -0.18 26.72 7.37
N VAL A 68 -0.83 27.87 7.56
CA VAL A 68 -1.02 28.88 6.51
C VAL A 68 0.22 29.78 6.37
N ASP A 69 1.01 29.90 7.42
CA ASP A 69 2.26 30.68 7.43
C ASP A 69 3.34 29.85 8.15
N VAL A 70 4.28 29.30 7.38
CA VAL A 70 5.49 28.68 7.93
C VAL A 70 6.55 29.76 7.96
N ILE A 71 6.71 30.38 9.12
CA ILE A 71 7.70 31.42 9.37
C ILE A 71 8.93 30.75 9.99
N ASP A 72 10.10 30.96 9.40
CA ASP A 72 11.35 30.46 9.98
C ASP A 72 11.80 31.31 11.20
N ALA A 73 12.92 30.93 11.80
CA ALA A 73 13.46 31.62 12.98
C ALA A 73 13.91 33.07 12.70
N GLU A 74 14.07 33.43 11.42
CA GLU A 74 14.54 34.73 10.92
C GLU A 74 13.36 35.59 10.40
N ALA A 75 12.13 35.13 10.59
CA ALA A 75 10.88 35.73 10.14
C ALA A 75 10.62 35.68 8.63
N ASP A 76 11.38 34.85 7.89
CA ASP A 76 11.15 34.63 6.47
C ASP A 76 10.02 33.63 6.23
N ARG A 77 9.13 33.99 5.31
CA ARG A 77 7.93 33.21 4.99
C ARG A 77 8.23 32.15 3.94
N HIS A 78 8.11 30.88 4.30
CA HIS A 78 8.04 29.78 3.34
C HIS A 78 6.62 29.67 2.78
N THR A 79 6.37 30.31 1.64
CA THR A 79 5.06 30.35 0.96
C THR A 79 4.83 29.21 -0.04
N SER A 80 5.83 28.34 -0.25
CA SER A 80 5.73 27.25 -1.23
C SER A 80 4.90 26.08 -0.68
N VAL A 81 3.59 26.14 -0.90
CA VAL A 81 2.70 24.99 -0.84
C VAL A 81 2.36 24.59 -2.27
N GLU A 82 2.90 23.46 -2.75
CA GLU A 82 2.48 22.90 -4.04
C GLU A 82 1.06 22.35 -3.93
N ALA A 83 0.08 23.13 -4.39
CA ALA A 83 -1.31 22.71 -4.46
C ALA A 83 -1.47 21.63 -5.55
N GLY A 84 -2.17 20.54 -5.22
CA GLY A 84 -2.50 19.47 -6.19
C GLY A 84 -1.42 18.40 -6.37
N HIS A 85 -0.46 18.29 -5.46
CA HIS A 85 0.55 17.23 -5.52
C HIS A 85 -0.06 15.86 -5.20
N THR A 86 -0.58 15.16 -6.22
CA THR A 86 -0.89 13.73 -6.14
C THR A 86 0.40 12.95 -6.30
N ARG A 87 0.93 12.43 -5.19
CA ARG A 87 2.12 11.57 -5.21
C ARG A 87 1.74 10.24 -5.86
N SER A 88 2.27 9.95 -7.06
CA SER A 88 2.20 8.60 -7.61
C SER A 88 3.04 7.69 -6.73
N LEU A 89 2.39 6.88 -5.89
CA LEU A 89 3.09 6.00 -4.97
C LEU A 89 3.48 4.71 -5.67
N GLN A 90 4.79 4.51 -5.78
CA GLN A 90 5.38 3.28 -6.29
C GLN A 90 6.14 2.62 -5.14
N THR A 91 5.60 1.50 -4.63
CA THR A 91 6.28 0.70 -3.61
C THR A 91 7.18 -0.33 -4.30
N ILE A 92 8.46 -0.01 -4.43
CA ILE A 92 9.46 -0.92 -5.04
C ILE A 92 9.85 -1.97 -4.00
N PHE A 93 9.46 -3.23 -4.22
CA PHE A 93 10.04 -4.37 -3.51
C PHE A 93 11.08 -5.03 -4.41
N ALA A 94 12.35 -4.89 -4.06
CA ALA A 94 13.41 -5.68 -4.69
C ALA A 94 13.46 -7.07 -4.07
N LEU A 95 13.27 -8.12 -4.87
CA LEU A 95 13.59 -9.49 -4.47
C LEU A 95 15.03 -9.78 -4.91
N SER A 96 15.96 -9.87 -3.96
CA SER A 96 17.31 -10.34 -4.26
C SER A 96 17.28 -11.86 -4.43
N LEU A 97 17.19 -12.33 -5.67
CA LEU A 97 17.50 -13.73 -5.99
C LEU A 97 19.03 -13.89 -6.02
N SER A 98 19.61 -14.32 -4.90
CA SER A 98 20.97 -14.86 -4.92
C SER A 98 20.95 -16.18 -5.71
N HIS A 99 21.70 -16.23 -6.81
CA HIS A 99 21.91 -17.43 -7.61
C HIS A 99 22.45 -18.56 -6.70
N PRO A 100 21.87 -19.77 -6.68
CA PRO A 100 22.48 -20.87 -5.95
C PRO A 100 23.84 -21.19 -6.58
N PRO A 101 24.90 -21.50 -5.79
CA PRO A 101 26.15 -21.95 -6.36
C PRO A 101 25.91 -23.26 -7.12
N CYS A 102 26.31 -23.29 -8.40
CA CYS A 102 26.33 -24.48 -9.23
C CYS A 102 27.22 -25.53 -8.53
N LEU A 103 26.64 -26.63 -8.05
CA LEU A 103 27.42 -27.79 -7.63
C LEU A 103 28.01 -28.44 -8.89
N SER A 104 29.28 -28.15 -9.17
CA SER A 104 30.05 -28.87 -10.18
C SER A 104 30.34 -30.27 -9.64
N SER A 105 29.64 -31.27 -10.16
CA SER A 105 30.01 -32.68 -10.00
C SER A 105 31.33 -32.91 -10.75
N ALA A 106 32.43 -33.02 -10.01
CA ALA A 106 33.64 -33.65 -10.49
C ALA A 106 33.48 -35.17 -10.31
N ARG A 107 33.78 -35.90 -11.39
CA ARG A 107 33.81 -37.36 -11.46
C ARG A 107 34.90 -37.95 -10.58
#